data_AF-A0A3R9WJX9-F1
#
_entry.id   AF-A0A3R9WJX9-F1
#
_cell.length_a   1.000
_cell.length_b   1.000
_cell.length_c   1.000
_cell.angle_alpha   90.00
_cell.angle_beta   90.00
_cell.angle_gamma   90.00
#
_symmetry.space_group_name_H-M   'P 1'
#
loop_
_entity.id
_entity.type
_entity.pdbx_description
1 polymer ?
#
loop_
_entity_poly.entity_id
_entity_poly.type
_entity_poly.pdbx_seq_one_letter_code
_entity_poly.pdbx_strand_id
1 'polypeptide(L)' 'MVFTLPPFFPHRRNRDGSFDSICLKCLITIANARIEADLAAHDMDHVCNPSILSQQAFDRARTPR' A
#
# COMPACT_ATOMS: atom_id res chain seq x y z
N MET A 1 1.62 -22.76 13.22
CA MET A 1 2.54 -21.93 12.42
C MET A 1 1.70 -20.84 11.79
N VAL A 2 1.87 -19.59 12.22
CA VAL A 2 1.11 -18.45 11.69
C VAL A 2 1.74 -18.08 10.35
N PHE A 3 1.04 -18.31 9.25
CA PHE A 3 1.42 -17.73 7.97
C PHE A 3 1.13 -16.23 8.05
N THR A 4 2.11 -15.44 8.48
CA THR A 4 2.08 -14.00 8.23
C THR A 4 2.22 -13.82 6.73
N LEU A 5 1.08 -13.71 6.03
CA LEU A 5 1.04 -13.20 4.67
C LEU A 5 1.92 -11.94 4.64
N PRO A 6 2.80 -11.76 3.64
CA PRO A 6 3.62 -10.56 3.54
C PRO A 6 2.69 -9.35 3.70
N PRO A 7 3.05 -8.37 4.55
CA PRO A 7 2.17 -7.24 4.78
C PRO A 7 1.84 -6.66 3.40
N PHE A 8 0.56 -6.46 3.11
CA PHE A 8 0.10 -5.86 1.85
C PHE A 8 0.56 -4.39 1.69
N PHE A 9 1.50 -3.97 2.55
CA PHE A 9 1.93 -2.62 2.88
C PHE A 9 3.46 -2.58 3.07
N PRO A 10 4.26 -2.73 2.01
CA PRO A 10 5.68 -2.44 2.09
C PRO A 10 5.91 -0.98 2.49
N HIS A 11 6.82 -0.78 3.44
CA HIS A 11 7.33 0.52 3.82
C HIS A 11 8.56 0.88 2.97
N ARG A 12 8.47 1.92 2.14
CA ARG A 12 9.66 2.51 1.50
C ARG A 12 10.23 3.58 2.41
N ARG A 13 11.56 3.63 2.54
CA ARG A 13 12.23 4.77 3.18
C ARG A 13 12.58 5.81 2.12
N ASN A 14 12.16 7.05 2.35
CA ASN A 14 12.44 8.18 1.49
C ASN A 14 13.79 8.81 1.79
N ARG A 15 14.28 9.63 0.85
CA ARG A 15 15.58 10.29 0.95
C ARG A 15 15.65 11.28 2.12
N ASP A 16 14.53 11.91 2.46
CA ASP A 16 14.42 12.83 3.61
C ASP A 16 14.39 12.09 4.95
N GLY A 17 14.28 10.76 4.94
CA GLY A 17 14.25 9.90 6.13
C GLY A 17 12.86 9.48 6.59
N SER A 18 11.77 9.99 5.97
CA SER A 18 10.43 9.47 6.24
C SER A 18 10.24 8.06 5.66
N PHE A 19 9.18 7.40 6.07
CA PHE A 19 8.70 6.13 5.57
C PHE A 19 7.34 6.33 4.93
N ASP A 20 7.13 5.70 3.79
CA ASP A 20 5.83 5.63 3.14
C ASP A 20 5.33 4.20 3.18
N SER A 21 4.09 4.00 3.61
CA SER A 21 3.39 2.73 3.45
C SER A 21 2.64 2.69 2.13
N ILE A 22 2.81 1.60 1.38
CA ILE A 22 2.26 1.45 0.03
C ILE A 22 1.33 0.25 -0.02
N CYS A 23 0.06 0.44 -0.34
CA CYS A 23 -0.83 -0.71 -0.54
C CYS A 23 -0.53 -1.40 -1.88
N LEU A 24 -0.19 -2.70 -1.86
CA LEU A 24 0.05 -3.48 -3.09
C LEU A 24 -1.22 -3.84 -3.86
N LYS A 25 -2.40 -3.73 -3.26
CA LYS A 25 -3.69 -3.95 -3.95
C LYS A 25 -4.07 -2.74 -4.77
N CYS A 26 -4.02 -1.57 -4.12
CA CYS A 26 -4.40 -0.30 -4.72
C CYS A 26 -3.21 0.43 -5.38
N LEU A 27 -1.97 -0.06 -5.24
CA LEU A 27 -0.73 0.54 -5.76
C LEU A 27 -0.56 2.03 -5.44
N ILE A 28 -1.06 2.47 -4.28
CA ILE A 28 -0.98 3.86 -3.80
C ILE A 28 -0.22 3.93 -2.48
N THR A 29 0.34 5.10 -2.19
CA THR A 29 0.87 5.41 -0.85
C THR A 29 -0.29 5.73 0.07
N ILE A 30 -0.46 4.96 1.14
CA ILE A 30 -1.57 5.09 2.08
C ILE A 30 -1.22 5.95 3.30
N ALA A 31 0.06 6.05 3.65
CA ALA A 31 0.54 6.87 4.75
C ALA A 31 2.01 7.25 4.55
N ASN A 32 2.40 8.38 5.16
CA ASN A 32 3.79 8.85 5.28
C ASN A 32 4.03 9.18 6.76
N ALA A 33 5.12 8.70 7.33
CA ALA A 33 5.50 9.00 8.71
C ALA A 33 7.01 9.08 8.88
N ARG A 34 7.50 9.85 9.87
CA ARG A 34 8.94 9.88 10.20
C ARG A 34 9.41 8.63 10.93
N ILE A 35 8.49 7.97 11.65
CA ILE A 35 8.73 6.76 12.41
C ILE A 35 7.97 5.63 11.73
N GLU A 36 8.67 4.55 11.36
CA GLU A 36 8.08 3.42 10.64
C GLU A 36 6.95 2.74 11.43
N ALA A 37 7.06 2.69 12.76
CA ALA A 37 6.05 2.08 13.63
C ALA A 37 4.68 2.78 13.55
N ASP A 38 4.63 4.08 13.22
CA ASP A 38 3.37 4.83 13.08
C ASP A 38 2.58 4.40 11.82
N LEU A 39 3.26 3.79 10.84
CA LEU A 39 2.61 3.27 9.64
C LEU A 39 1.77 2.03 9.93
N ALA A 40 2.12 1.23 10.95
CA ALA A 40 1.41 -0.01 11.27
C ALA A 40 -0.09 0.22 11.60
N ALA A 41 -0.42 1.35 12.22
CA ALA A 41 -1.81 1.71 12.49
C ALA A 41 -2.58 2.01 11.19
N HIS A 42 -1.93 2.69 10.25
CA HIS A 42 -2.50 3.03 8.94
C HIS A 42 -2.66 1.79 8.06
N ASP A 43 -1.70 0.85 8.13
CA ASP A 43 -1.79 -0.43 7.43
C ASP A 43 -2.99 -1.26 7.89
N MET A 44 -3.25 -1.25 9.20
CA MET A 44 -4.34 -2.00 9.81
C MET A 44 -5.71 -1.37 9.53
N ASP A 45 -5.78 -0.03 9.46
CA ASP A 45 -7.01 0.71 9.17
C ASP A 45 -7.30 0.81 7.66
N HIS A 46 -6.32 0.54 6.78
CA HIS A 46 -6.49 0.76 5.36
C HIS A 46 -7.53 -0.16 4.71
N VAL A 47 -8.62 0.45 4.23
CA VAL A 47 -9.59 -0.17 3.33
C VAL A 47 -9.41 0.38 1.92
N CYS A 48 -9.06 -0.51 0.99
CA CYS A 48 -8.92 -0.16 -0.42
C CYS A 48 -10.25 0.38 -0.99
N ASN A 49 -10.20 1.53 -1.68
CA ASN A 49 -11.37 2.08 -2.34
C ASN A 49 -11.75 1.21 -3.56
N PRO A 50 -12.95 0.63 -3.60
CA PRO A 50 -13.37 -0.25 -4.69
C PRO A 50 -13.36 0.43 -6.06
N SER A 51 -13.54 1.75 -6.11
CA SER A 51 -13.46 2.52 -7.35
C SER A 51 -12.05 2.51 -7.91
N ILE A 52 -11.02 2.68 -7.06
CA ILE A 52 -9.61 2.66 -7.47
C ILE A 52 -9.24 1.26 -7.99
N LEU A 53 -9.65 0.21 -7.30
CA LEU A 53 -9.44 -1.16 -7.73
C LEU A 53 -10.08 -1.45 -9.09
N SER A 54 -11.30 -0.93 -9.32
CA SER A 54 -12.03 -1.09 -10.58
C SER A 54 -11.34 -0.37 -11.73
N GLN A 55 -10.86 0.86 -11.48
CA GLN A 55 -10.08 1.63 -12.46
C GLN A 55 -8.79 0.89 -12.84
N GLN A 56 -8.06 0.36 -11.86
CA GLN A 56 -6.84 -0.40 -12.12
C GLN A 56 -7.09 -1.70 -12.89
N ALA A 57 -8.18 -2.40 -12.59
CA ALA A 57 -8.58 -3.58 -13.34
C ALA A 57 -8.87 -3.21 -14.81
N PHE A 58 -9.54 -2.08 -15.04
CA PHE A 58 -9.82 -1.57 -16.37
C PHE A 58 -8.54 -1.13 -17.12
N ASP A 59 -7.63 -0.42 -16.46
CA ASP A 59 -6.35 0.01 -17.05
C ASP A 59 -5.49 -1.20 -17.45
N ARG A 60 -5.45 -2.25 -16.61
CA ARG A 60 -4.78 -3.52 -16.91
C ARG A 60 -5.40 -4.24 -18.10
N ALA A 61 -6.73 -4.19 -18.25
CA ALA A 61 -7.41 -4.77 -19.41
C ALA A 61 -7.11 -4.01 -20.71
N ARG A 62 -6.88 -2.70 -20.63
CA ARG A 62 -6.55 -1.85 -21.80
C ARG A 62 -5.10 -2.00 -22.27
N THR A 63 -4.18 -2.32 -21.35
CA THR A 63 -2.76 -2.59 -21.66
C THR A 63 -2.43 -4.04 -21.32
N PRO A 64 -2.80 -5.01 -22.19
CA PRO A 64 -2.34 -6.38 -22.03
C PRO A 64 -0.81 -6.37 -22.13
N ARG A 65 -0.16 -6.80 -21.04
CA ARG A 65 1.29 -6.97 -20.98
C ARG A 65 1.75 -8.12 -21.87
#